data_AF-A0A6A6D2W9-F1
#
_entry.id   AF-A0A6A6D2W9-F1
#
_cell.length_a   1.000
_cell.length_b   1.000
_cell.length_c   1.000
_cell.angle_alpha   90.00
_cell.angle_beta   90.00
_cell.angle_gamma   90.00
#
_symmetry.space_group_name_H-M   'P 1'
#
loop_
_entity.id
_entity.type
_entity.pdbx_description
1 polymer ?
#
loop_
_entity_poly.entity_id
_entity_poly.type
_entity_poly.pdbx_seq_one_letter_code
_entity_poly.pdbx_strand_id
1 'polypeptide(L)'
;MPEIFCSTCDRSAPRPVLVCLECPETLTYYCDERCRDKDLQSHKLVCHNPIRTAIYRAGDLLLAIFYTFREAAFEDLEKDGDVLHVSLAESSHQALLHRFPNHLVRLRSDKEKLLALASCTASIACTYELSKHLLKDTTTTIEESLFRDLSSPTSTIRHQPDSTADETDYMHSTLSVEARDGEAYAVLPPSTCTPVAKAGICASCARMGIMHFAVKGSLRAGIG
;
A
#
# COMPACT_ATOMS: atom_id res chain seq x y z
N MET A 1 -13.48 3.87 20.04
CA MET A 1 -12.09 3.38 19.85
C MET A 1 -12.15 1.87 19.84
N PRO A 2 -11.43 1.18 18.93
CA PRO A 2 -11.44 -0.28 18.90
C PRO A 2 -10.89 -0.85 20.21
N GLU A 3 -11.47 -1.95 20.68
CA GLU A 3 -10.92 -2.71 21.80
C GLU A 3 -9.63 -3.40 21.35
N ILE A 4 -8.59 -3.30 22.18
CA ILE A 4 -7.28 -3.89 21.93
C ILE A 4 -7.15 -5.10 22.85
N PHE A 5 -6.82 -6.25 22.28
CA PHE A 5 -6.68 -7.51 23.03
C PHE A 5 -5.21 -7.91 23.15
N CYS A 6 -4.85 -8.45 24.32
CA CYS A 6 -3.52 -8.96 24.58
C CYS A 6 -3.28 -10.28 23.85
N SER A 7 -2.22 -10.35 23.06
CA SER A 7 -1.87 -11.51 22.22
C SER A 7 -1.55 -12.79 23.00
N THR A 8 -1.36 -12.69 24.32
CA THR A 8 -1.03 -13.84 25.18
C THR A 8 -2.22 -14.39 25.97
N CYS A 9 -3.20 -13.54 26.29
CA CYS A 9 -4.28 -13.92 27.20
C CYS A 9 -5.68 -13.54 26.72
N ASP A 10 -5.79 -12.93 25.54
CA ASP A 10 -7.03 -12.52 24.89
C ASP A 10 -7.95 -11.61 25.72
N ARG A 11 -7.41 -11.02 26.79
CA ARG A 11 -8.11 -10.00 27.59
C ARG A 11 -7.86 -8.62 27.00
N SER A 12 -8.81 -7.72 27.24
CA SER A 12 -8.65 -6.30 26.91
C SER A 12 -7.38 -5.76 27.55
N ALA A 13 -6.50 -5.18 26.72
CA ALA A 13 -5.24 -4.62 27.17
C ALA A 13 -5.51 -3.28 27.88
N PRO A 14 -5.16 -3.14 29.19
CA PRO A 14 -5.32 -1.88 29.90
C PRO A 14 -4.45 -0.78 29.26
N ARG A 15 -4.87 0.47 29.40
CA ARG A 15 -4.06 1.62 29.01
C ARG A 15 -3.11 2.01 30.15
N PRO A 16 -1.84 2.38 29.87
CA PRO A 16 -1.18 2.34 28.55
C PRO A 16 -0.90 0.90 28.09
N VAL A 17 -1.10 0.63 26.80
CA VAL A 17 -0.89 -0.70 26.23
C VAL A 17 0.59 -0.91 25.93
N LEU A 18 1.14 -2.08 26.26
CA LEU A 18 2.48 -2.47 25.86
C LEU A 18 2.44 -3.03 24.43
N VAL A 19 3.27 -2.51 23.52
CA VAL A 19 3.25 -2.86 22.09
C VAL A 19 4.63 -3.27 21.62
N CYS A 20 4.72 -4.34 20.81
CA CYS A 20 5.93 -4.64 20.07
C CYS A 20 6.05 -3.71 18.86
N LEU A 21 7.13 -2.93 18.80
CA LEU A 21 7.42 -2.01 17.69
C LEU A 21 8.30 -2.63 16.60
N GLU A 22 8.76 -3.86 16.80
CA GLU A 22 9.63 -4.56 15.85
C GLU A 22 8.84 -5.38 14.82
N CYS A 23 7.56 -5.64 15.08
CA CYS A 23 6.70 -6.38 14.16
C CYS A 23 6.35 -5.54 12.92
N PRO A 24 6.74 -5.99 11.71
CA PRO A 24 6.49 -5.22 10.48
C PRO A 24 5.04 -5.29 10.00
N GLU A 25 4.30 -6.34 10.33
CA GLU A 25 2.95 -6.62 9.78
C GLU A 25 1.81 -6.14 10.67
N THR A 26 1.91 -6.45 11.96
CA THR A 26 0.82 -6.23 12.91
C THR A 26 1.39 -5.79 14.25
N LEU A 27 0.76 -4.76 14.82
CA LEU A 27 1.05 -4.36 16.19
C LEU A 27 0.61 -5.48 17.13
N THR A 28 1.57 -6.07 17.82
CA THR A 28 1.30 -7.09 18.85
C THR A 28 1.17 -6.39 20.19
N TYR A 29 0.03 -6.59 20.87
CA TYR A 29 -0.32 -5.87 22.08
C TYR A 29 -0.28 -6.79 23.29
N TYR A 30 0.15 -6.26 24.43
CA TYR A 30 0.26 -6.99 25.68
C TYR A 30 -0.35 -6.18 26.82
N CYS A 31 -0.95 -6.89 27.79
CA CYS A 31 -1.44 -6.24 29.01
C CYS A 31 -0.30 -5.68 29.86
N ASP A 32 0.81 -6.41 29.91
CA ASP A 32 1.97 -6.17 30.78
C ASP A 32 3.20 -6.92 30.24
N GLU A 33 4.35 -6.68 30.88
CA GLU A 33 5.61 -7.35 30.54
C GLU A 33 5.53 -8.87 30.73
N ARG A 34 4.73 -9.36 31.67
CA ARG A 34 4.58 -10.80 31.91
C ARG A 34 3.94 -11.51 30.74
N CYS A 35 2.92 -10.89 30.12
CA CYS A 35 2.30 -11.42 28.91
C CYS A 35 3.29 -11.39 27.74
N ARG A 36 3.99 -10.26 27.53
CA ARG A 36 5.03 -10.14 26.50
C ARG A 36 6.10 -11.22 26.64
N ASP A 37 6.64 -11.40 27.84
CA ASP A 37 7.74 -12.33 28.08
C ASP A 37 7.29 -13.79 27.94
N LYS A 38 6.05 -14.10 28.31
CA LYS A 38 5.44 -15.42 28.10
C LYS A 38 5.25 -15.73 26.60
N ASP A 39 4.92 -14.73 25.79
CA ASP A 39 4.78 -14.87 24.34
C ASP A 39 6.13 -14.75 23.61
N LEU A 40 7.21 -14.34 24.26
CA LEU A 40 8.47 -13.98 23.59
C LEU A 40 9.02 -15.07 22.66
N GLN A 41 8.91 -16.35 23.02
CA GLN A 41 9.44 -17.45 22.21
C GLN A 41 8.61 -17.68 20.94
N SER A 42 7.28 -17.69 21.05
CA SER A 42 6.38 -17.78 19.89
C SER A 42 6.45 -16.52 19.04
N HIS A 43 6.48 -15.36 19.68
CA HIS A 43 6.56 -14.06 19.06
C HIS A 43 7.84 -13.89 18.24
N LYS A 44 9.00 -14.28 18.76
CA LYS A 44 10.29 -14.16 18.05
C LYS A 44 10.30 -14.86 16.70
N LEU A 45 9.60 -15.99 16.57
CA LEU A 45 9.52 -16.73 15.30
C LEU A 45 8.84 -15.92 14.19
N VAL A 46 7.92 -15.03 14.56
CA VAL A 46 7.13 -14.21 13.62
C VAL A 46 7.67 -12.78 13.52
N CYS A 47 8.07 -12.20 14.65
CA CYS A 47 8.59 -10.84 14.77
C CYS A 47 9.99 -10.70 14.16
N HIS A 48 10.84 -11.71 14.30
CA HIS A 48 12.26 -11.62 13.99
C HIS A 48 12.64 -12.34 12.68
N ASN A 49 11.84 -12.19 11.61
CA ASN A 49 12.32 -12.52 10.26
C ASN A 49 12.99 -11.26 9.66
N PRO A 50 14.33 -11.20 9.61
CA PRO A 50 15.04 -10.00 9.16
C PRO A 50 14.80 -9.68 7.68
N ILE A 51 14.60 -10.70 6.83
CA ILE A 51 14.31 -10.53 5.41
C ILE A 51 12.95 -9.87 5.25
N ARG A 52 11.94 -10.42 5.92
CA ARG A 52 10.59 -9.86 5.94
C ARG A 52 10.59 -8.42 6.46
N THR A 53 11.21 -8.16 7.61
CA THR A 53 11.28 -6.80 8.17
C THR A 53 11.96 -5.82 7.22
N ALA A 54 13.02 -6.23 6.52
CA ALA A 54 13.67 -5.39 5.52
C ALA A 54 12.75 -5.09 4.32
N ILE A 55 11.99 -6.08 3.85
CA ILE A 55 11.02 -5.93 2.77
C ILE A 55 9.93 -4.92 3.13
N TYR A 56 9.32 -5.05 4.31
CA TYR A 56 8.28 -4.11 4.77
C TYR A 56 8.83 -2.69 4.95
N ARG A 57 10.01 -2.54 5.57
CA ARG A 57 10.64 -1.23 5.74
C ARG A 57 11.02 -0.58 4.41
N ALA A 58 11.47 -1.37 3.44
CA ALA A 58 11.71 -0.88 2.09
C ALA A 58 10.40 -0.41 1.47
N GLY A 59 9.32 -1.17 1.60
CA GLY A 59 7.99 -0.76 1.14
C GLY A 59 7.53 0.57 1.72
N ASP A 60 7.58 0.72 3.04
CA ASP A 60 7.22 1.98 3.73
C ASP A 60 8.06 3.17 3.24
N LEU A 61 9.36 2.96 3.05
CA LEU A 61 10.26 4.00 2.56
C LEU A 61 9.95 4.40 1.11
N LEU A 62 9.75 3.41 0.23
CA LEU A 62 9.38 3.64 -1.17
C LEU A 62 8.04 4.38 -1.27
N LEU A 63 7.08 4.02 -0.42
CA LEU A 63 5.78 4.68 -0.34
C LEU A 63 5.93 6.15 0.07
N ALA A 64 6.70 6.42 1.12
CA ALA A 64 6.94 7.77 1.59
C ALA A 64 7.65 8.64 0.54
N ILE A 65 8.63 8.07 -0.17
CA ILE A 65 9.34 8.75 -1.27
C ILE A 65 8.37 9.05 -2.41
N PHE A 66 7.55 8.08 -2.80
CA PHE A 66 6.57 8.25 -3.86
C PHE A 66 5.54 9.34 -3.52
N TYR A 67 4.98 9.34 -2.31
CA TYR A 67 4.07 10.40 -1.87
C TYR A 67 4.76 11.76 -1.83
N THR A 68 6.00 11.84 -1.36
CA THR A 68 6.77 13.09 -1.37
C THR A 68 6.96 13.61 -2.80
N PHE A 69 7.28 12.73 -3.74
CA PHE A 69 7.41 13.07 -5.16
C PHE A 69 6.08 13.58 -5.72
N ARG A 70 4.99 12.85 -5.51
CA ARG A 70 3.64 13.23 -6.00
C ARG A 70 3.12 14.52 -5.37
N GLU A 71 3.48 14.82 -4.13
CA GLU A 71 3.15 16.11 -3.52
C GLU A 71 3.86 17.28 -4.18
N ALA A 72 5.09 17.07 -4.65
CA ALA A 72 5.86 18.08 -5.36
C ALA A 72 5.46 18.20 -6.84
N ALA A 73 4.96 17.09 -7.42
CA ALA A 73 4.73 16.93 -8.83
C ALA A 73 3.41 16.15 -9.09
N PHE A 74 2.30 16.87 -8.95
CA PHE A 74 0.92 16.39 -9.09
C PHE A 74 0.27 16.94 -10.37
N GLU A 75 -0.72 16.22 -10.91
CA GLU A 75 -1.60 16.75 -11.96
C GLU A 75 -2.59 17.77 -11.40
N ASP A 76 -3.36 18.42 -12.27
CA ASP A 76 -4.36 19.40 -11.85
C ASP A 76 -5.51 18.76 -11.07
N LEU A 77 -5.86 19.40 -9.95
CA LEU A 77 -6.96 19.03 -9.08
C LEU A 77 -7.88 20.24 -8.89
N GLU A 78 -9.15 20.07 -9.25
CA GLU A 78 -10.19 21.07 -9.07
C GLU A 78 -11.24 20.57 -8.08
N LYS A 79 -11.90 21.50 -7.40
CA LYS A 79 -12.97 21.19 -6.44
C LYS A 79 -14.25 21.91 -6.87
N ASP A 80 -15.30 21.14 -7.11
CA ASP A 80 -16.65 21.65 -7.36
C ASP A 80 -17.60 21.16 -6.24
N GLY A 81 -18.05 22.08 -5.40
CA GLY A 81 -18.81 21.75 -4.19
C GLY A 81 -18.05 20.79 -3.27
N ASP A 82 -18.58 19.58 -3.08
CA ASP A 82 -17.97 18.51 -2.27
C ASP A 82 -17.24 17.45 -3.11
N VAL A 83 -17.18 17.62 -4.43
CA VAL A 83 -16.55 16.68 -5.37
C VAL A 83 -15.16 17.18 -5.78
N LEU A 84 -14.19 16.27 -5.81
CA LEU A 84 -12.84 16.52 -6.28
C LEU A 84 -12.67 15.94 -7.67
N HIS A 85 -12.31 16.78 -8.64
CA HIS A 85 -12.08 16.41 -10.03
C HIS A 85 -10.57 16.38 -10.27
N VAL A 86 -10.06 15.23 -10.72
CA VAL A 86 -8.67 15.06 -11.13
C VAL A 86 -8.63 15.08 -12.65
N SER A 87 -7.99 16.09 -13.21
CA SER A 87 -7.80 16.21 -14.66
C SER A 87 -6.54 15.45 -15.06
N LEU A 88 -6.72 14.22 -15.54
CA LEU A 88 -5.63 13.47 -16.16
C LEU A 88 -5.46 14.05 -17.57
N ALA A 89 -4.51 14.97 -17.74
CA ALA A 89 -4.32 15.66 -19.01
C ALA A 89 -4.10 14.64 -20.15
N GLU A 90 -5.06 14.57 -21.07
CA GLU A 90 -4.89 13.82 -22.31
C GLU A 90 -3.96 14.63 -23.23
N SER A 91 -2.69 14.26 -23.29
CA SER A 91 -1.79 14.51 -24.44
C SER A 91 -1.44 15.96 -24.81
N SER A 92 -1.68 16.98 -23.98
CA SER A 92 -1.09 18.30 -24.24
C SER A 92 0.40 18.27 -23.91
N HIS A 93 1.25 18.71 -24.84
CA HIS A 93 2.71 18.53 -24.86
C HIS A 93 3.50 19.18 -23.71
N GLN A 94 2.83 19.67 -22.67
CA GLN A 94 3.41 20.22 -21.45
C GLN A 94 2.49 19.86 -20.28
N ALA A 95 2.53 18.61 -19.83
CA ALA A 95 1.98 18.27 -18.53
C ALA A 95 2.80 19.05 -17.48
N LEU A 96 2.32 20.23 -17.11
CA LEU A 96 2.91 21.01 -16.05
C LEU A 96 2.58 20.29 -14.74
N LEU A 97 3.62 19.82 -14.06
CA LEU A 97 3.47 19.23 -12.74
C LEU A 97 3.43 20.35 -11.72
N HIS A 98 2.41 20.32 -10.87
CA HIS A 98 2.16 21.33 -9.86
C HIS A 98 2.35 20.75 -8.45
N ARG A 99 2.47 21.62 -7.46
CA ARG A 99 2.40 21.16 -6.07
C ARG A 99 0.99 20.71 -5.75
N PHE A 100 0.87 19.62 -5.01
CA PHE A 100 -0.43 19.13 -4.54
C PHE A 100 -1.17 20.21 -3.73
N PRO A 101 -2.43 20.53 -4.07
CA PRO A 101 -3.19 21.59 -3.42
C PRO A 101 -3.74 21.11 -2.07
N ASN A 102 -2.87 21.04 -1.07
CA ASN A 102 -3.17 20.56 0.29
C ASN A 102 -4.41 21.22 0.94
N HIS A 103 -4.73 22.46 0.55
CA HIS A 103 -5.88 23.19 1.09
C HIS A 103 -7.24 22.63 0.63
N LEU A 104 -7.29 21.84 -0.45
CA LEU A 104 -8.51 21.23 -0.98
C LEU A 104 -8.88 19.92 -0.27
N VAL A 105 -7.92 19.27 0.40
CA VAL A 105 -8.08 17.92 0.97
C VAL A 105 -7.80 17.92 2.46
N ARG A 106 -8.84 17.71 3.27
CA ARG A 106 -8.74 17.81 4.73
C ARG A 106 -8.24 16.52 5.39
N LEU A 107 -8.62 15.37 4.86
CA LEU A 107 -8.29 14.07 5.43
C LEU A 107 -7.01 13.52 4.79
N ARG A 108 -6.04 13.16 5.64
CA ARG A 108 -4.79 12.53 5.20
C ARG A 108 -5.03 11.29 4.34
N SER A 109 -5.99 10.45 4.72
CA SER A 109 -6.35 9.25 3.97
C SER A 109 -6.84 9.54 2.55
N ASP A 110 -7.50 10.67 2.35
CA ASP A 110 -7.99 11.05 1.02
C ASP A 110 -6.89 11.68 0.18
N LYS A 111 -5.95 12.39 0.82
CA LYS A 111 -4.72 12.84 0.16
C LYS A 111 -3.90 11.66 -0.34
N GLU A 112 -3.65 10.66 0.51
CA GLU A 112 -2.88 9.45 0.14
C GLU A 112 -3.53 8.70 -1.04
N LYS A 113 -4.87 8.64 -1.07
CA LYS A 113 -5.65 8.11 -2.20
C LYS A 113 -5.44 8.90 -3.49
N LEU A 114 -5.53 10.23 -3.43
CA LEU A 114 -5.36 11.09 -4.61
C LEU A 114 -3.94 11.04 -5.15
N LEU A 115 -2.92 11.07 -4.29
CA LEU A 115 -1.52 10.95 -4.69
C LEU A 115 -1.22 9.62 -5.41
N ALA A 116 -1.97 8.58 -5.06
CA ALA A 116 -1.88 7.22 -5.58
C ALA A 116 -2.72 6.96 -6.84
N LEU A 117 -3.64 7.85 -7.18
CA LEU A 117 -4.61 7.63 -8.25
C LEU A 117 -3.90 7.43 -9.60
N ALA A 118 -4.25 6.33 -10.29
CA ALA A 118 -3.75 5.98 -11.62
C ALA A 118 -2.21 6.01 -11.79
N SER A 119 -1.44 5.87 -10.70
CA SER A 119 0.00 6.13 -10.69
C SER A 119 0.86 4.90 -10.45
N CYS A 120 0.33 3.69 -10.65
CA CYS A 120 1.04 2.45 -10.37
C CYS A 120 2.34 2.30 -11.18
N THR A 121 2.29 2.54 -12.48
CA THR A 121 3.45 2.53 -13.38
C THR A 121 4.44 3.65 -13.05
N ALA A 122 3.95 4.85 -12.75
CA ALA A 122 4.79 5.98 -12.35
C ALA A 122 5.52 5.70 -11.02
N SER A 123 4.82 5.09 -10.05
CA SER A 123 5.43 4.67 -8.80
C SER A 123 6.57 3.70 -9.06
N ILE A 124 6.33 2.65 -9.84
CA ILE A 124 7.36 1.66 -10.17
C ILE A 124 8.54 2.30 -10.89
N ALA A 125 8.29 3.10 -11.93
CA ALA A 125 9.33 3.80 -12.67
C ALA A 125 10.20 4.67 -11.76
N CYS A 126 9.61 5.32 -10.76
CA CYS A 126 10.34 6.16 -9.81
C CYS A 126 11.09 5.35 -8.74
N THR A 127 10.58 4.18 -8.34
CA THR A 127 11.09 3.44 -7.19
C THR A 127 11.89 2.19 -7.53
N TYR A 128 11.91 1.72 -8.78
CA TYR A 128 12.47 0.41 -9.16
C TYR A 128 13.98 0.27 -8.88
N GLU A 129 14.79 1.25 -9.26
CA GLU A 129 16.23 1.19 -8.99
C GLU A 129 16.52 1.28 -7.48
N LEU A 130 15.74 2.09 -6.77
CA LEU A 130 15.86 2.22 -5.32
C LEU A 130 15.44 0.92 -4.62
N SER A 131 14.37 0.25 -5.07
CA SER A 131 13.92 -1.02 -4.50
C SER A 131 15.00 -2.10 -4.67
N LYS A 132 15.62 -2.19 -5.85
CA LYS A 132 16.78 -3.06 -6.08
C LYS A 132 17.93 -2.78 -5.13
N HIS A 133 18.21 -1.51 -4.85
CA HIS A 133 19.29 -1.16 -3.92
C HIS A 133 18.95 -1.50 -2.46
N LEU A 134 17.73 -1.20 -2.01
CA LEU A 134 17.25 -1.46 -0.65
C LEU A 134 17.16 -2.96 -0.33
N LEU A 135 16.89 -3.78 -1.35
CA LEU A 135 16.58 -5.20 -1.18
C LEU A 135 17.67 -6.16 -1.71
N LYS A 136 18.80 -5.64 -2.19
CA LYS A 136 19.88 -6.42 -2.84
C LYS A 136 20.33 -7.66 -2.05
N ASP A 137 20.34 -7.56 -0.72
CA ASP A 137 20.85 -8.60 0.19
C ASP A 137 19.73 -9.52 0.71
N THR A 138 18.47 -9.18 0.47
CA THR A 138 17.29 -9.90 0.99
C THR A 138 16.51 -10.62 -0.10
N THR A 139 16.71 -10.25 -1.37
CA THR A 139 15.93 -10.77 -2.50
C THR A 139 16.80 -11.48 -3.53
N THR A 140 16.19 -12.43 -4.24
CA THR A 140 16.77 -13.11 -5.40
C THR A 140 16.34 -12.45 -6.70
N THR A 141 15.08 -12.02 -6.78
CA THR A 141 14.50 -11.38 -7.97
C THR A 141 13.57 -10.23 -7.56
N ILE A 142 13.52 -9.21 -8.41
CA ILE A 142 12.58 -8.10 -8.32
C ILE A 142 12.11 -7.80 -9.74
N GLU A 143 10.82 -8.00 -9.99
CA GLU A 143 10.24 -7.86 -11.32
C GLU A 143 8.92 -7.08 -11.27
N GLU A 144 8.60 -6.42 -12.38
CA GLU A 144 7.30 -5.81 -12.56
C GLU A 144 6.27 -6.91 -12.90
N SER A 145 5.15 -6.92 -12.20
CA SER A 145 4.06 -7.87 -12.42
C SER A 145 2.74 -7.14 -12.60
N LEU A 146 1.97 -7.58 -13.58
CA LEU A 146 0.68 -7.00 -13.93
C LEU A 146 -0.46 -7.85 -13.34
N PHE A 147 -1.39 -7.19 -12.66
CA PHE A 147 -2.57 -7.79 -12.04
C PHE A 147 -3.84 -7.15 -12.62
N ARG A 148 -4.89 -7.97 -12.79
CA ARG A 148 -6.27 -7.49 -13.01
C ARG A 148 -7.08 -7.67 -11.73
N ASP A 149 -8.20 -6.95 -11.62
CA ASP A 149 -9.21 -7.18 -10.58
C ASP A 149 -8.68 -7.15 -9.14
N LEU A 150 -7.74 -6.23 -8.84
CA LEU A 150 -7.44 -5.92 -7.45
C LEU A 150 -8.64 -5.20 -6.86
N SER A 151 -9.54 -5.96 -6.25
CA SER A 151 -10.75 -5.44 -5.62
C SER A 151 -10.35 -4.40 -4.57
N SER A 152 -10.57 -3.13 -4.89
CA SER A 152 -10.39 -2.02 -3.97
C SER A 152 -11.77 -1.52 -3.52
N PRO A 153 -11.98 -1.31 -2.21
CA PRO A 153 -13.23 -0.77 -1.68
C PRO A 153 -13.30 0.77 -1.76
N THR A 154 -12.49 1.41 -2.61
CA THR A 154 -12.40 2.87 -2.66
C THR A 154 -13.52 3.51 -3.48
N SER A 155 -14.01 4.65 -2.99
CA SER A 155 -15.12 5.46 -3.52
C SER A 155 -14.67 6.58 -4.49
N THR A 156 -13.47 6.50 -5.07
CA THR A 156 -12.99 7.52 -6.01
C THR A 156 -13.57 7.24 -7.38
N ILE A 157 -14.33 8.16 -7.96
CA ILE A 157 -14.84 8.04 -9.34
C ILE A 157 -13.91 8.83 -10.25
N ARG A 158 -13.33 8.17 -11.25
CA ARG A 158 -12.61 8.85 -12.33
C ARG A 158 -13.63 9.30 -13.36
N HIS A 159 -13.45 10.49 -13.92
CA HIS A 159 -14.30 11.01 -14.99
C HIS A 159 -13.52 11.06 -16.30
N GLN A 160 -14.21 10.80 -17.41
CA GLN A 160 -13.73 11.05 -18.77
C GLN A 160 -13.81 12.56 -19.10
N PRO A 161 -13.18 13.02 -20.20
CA PRO A 161 -13.26 14.43 -20.62
C PRO A 161 -14.69 14.95 -20.83
N ASP A 162 -15.64 14.07 -21.14
CA ASP A 162 -17.07 14.40 -21.27
C ASP A 162 -17.85 14.39 -19.94
N SER A 163 -17.13 14.29 -18.82
CA SER A 163 -17.65 14.19 -17.45
C SER A 163 -18.42 12.91 -17.13
N THR A 164 -18.44 11.91 -18.01
CA THR A 164 -18.99 10.57 -17.69
C THR A 164 -18.06 9.80 -16.76
N ALA A 165 -18.61 8.88 -15.96
CA ALA A 165 -17.80 8.03 -15.10
C ALA A 165 -16.95 7.07 -15.95
N ASP A 166 -15.69 6.91 -15.59
CA ASP A 166 -14.78 5.97 -16.23
C ASP A 166 -15.00 4.56 -15.67
N GLU A 167 -15.60 3.70 -16.49
CA GLU A 167 -15.90 2.30 -16.19
C GLU A 167 -14.79 1.33 -16.69
N THR A 168 -13.65 1.85 -17.16
CA THR A 168 -12.59 1.04 -17.74
C THR A 168 -11.91 0.16 -16.67
N ASP A 169 -11.76 -1.13 -16.98
CA ASP A 169 -10.91 -2.04 -16.20
C ASP A 169 -9.43 -1.78 -16.53
N TYR A 170 -8.69 -1.27 -15.55
CA TYR A 170 -7.27 -0.97 -15.67
C TYR A 170 -6.41 -2.08 -15.07
N MET A 171 -5.42 -2.55 -15.83
CA MET A 171 -4.37 -3.40 -15.28
C MET A 171 -3.54 -2.61 -14.26
N HIS A 172 -3.26 -3.22 -13.12
CA HIS A 172 -2.43 -2.64 -12.07
C HIS A 172 -1.04 -3.26 -12.12
N SER A 173 -0.02 -2.41 -12.07
CA SER A 173 1.37 -2.85 -12.03
C SER A 173 1.91 -2.84 -10.61
N THR A 174 2.71 -3.85 -10.29
CA THR A 174 3.26 -4.09 -8.94
C THR A 174 4.72 -4.53 -9.04
N LEU A 175 5.47 -4.44 -7.96
CA LEU A 175 6.79 -5.07 -7.86
C LEU A 175 6.68 -6.41 -7.15
N SER A 176 6.82 -7.50 -7.88
CA SER A 176 6.97 -8.84 -7.32
C SER A 176 8.41 -9.05 -6.88
N VAL A 177 8.57 -9.59 -5.69
CA VAL A 177 9.84 -9.81 -5.01
C VAL A 177 9.91 -11.25 -4.55
N GLU A 178 10.88 -12.00 -5.05
CA GLU A 178 11.24 -13.29 -4.46
C GLU A 178 12.36 -13.05 -3.45
N ALA A 179 12.13 -13.48 -2.22
CA ALA A 179 13.06 -13.34 -1.12
C ALA A 179 13.98 -14.56 -1.00
N ARG A 180 15.15 -14.35 -0.39
CA ARG A 180 16.14 -15.41 -0.18
C ARG A 180 15.69 -16.52 0.77
N ASP A 181 14.65 -16.28 1.57
CA ASP A 181 14.00 -17.30 2.40
C ASP A 181 13.00 -18.16 1.60
N GLY A 182 12.83 -17.91 0.30
CA GLY A 182 11.94 -18.66 -0.60
C GLY A 182 10.50 -18.15 -0.61
N GLU A 183 10.19 -17.11 0.18
CA GLU A 183 8.89 -16.47 0.18
C GLU A 183 8.79 -15.44 -0.96
N ALA A 184 7.57 -15.27 -1.48
CA ALA A 184 7.27 -14.28 -2.51
C ALA A 184 6.37 -13.18 -1.95
N TYR A 185 6.64 -11.95 -2.39
CA TYR A 185 6.09 -10.72 -1.85
C TYR A 185 5.65 -9.83 -3.02
N ALA A 186 4.42 -9.32 -3.00
CA ALA A 186 3.99 -8.27 -3.91
C ALA A 186 4.11 -6.91 -3.21
N VAL A 187 5.02 -6.07 -3.66
CA VAL A 187 5.13 -4.66 -3.25
C VAL A 187 4.16 -3.87 -4.13
N LEU A 188 2.95 -3.64 -3.62
CA LEU A 188 1.96 -2.84 -4.33
C LEU A 188 2.34 -1.36 -4.24
N PRO A 189 2.50 -0.64 -5.37
CA PRO A 189 2.44 0.80 -5.30
C PRO A 189 1.06 1.20 -4.77
N PRO A 190 0.94 2.33 -4.05
CA PRO A 190 -0.36 2.76 -3.61
C PRO A 190 -1.22 3.00 -4.85
N SER A 191 -2.41 2.40 -4.91
CA SER A 191 -3.39 2.65 -5.96
C SER A 191 -4.77 2.79 -5.40
N THR A 192 -5.51 3.71 -6.00
CA THR A 192 -6.97 3.72 -5.93
C THR A 192 -7.51 3.32 -7.30
N CYS A 193 -7.85 2.05 -7.48
CA CYS A 193 -8.69 1.64 -8.60
C CYS A 193 -10.16 1.66 -8.18
N THR A 194 -11.03 2.08 -9.08
CA THR A 194 -12.50 2.00 -8.96
C THR A 194 -12.97 0.54 -8.93
N PRO A 195 -14.06 0.20 -8.23
CA PRO A 195 -14.58 -1.16 -8.18
C PRO A 195 -15.47 -1.48 -9.40
N VAL A 196 -15.23 -2.61 -10.05
CA VAL A 196 -16.30 -3.45 -10.61
C VAL A 196 -16.41 -4.68 -9.72
N ALA A 197 -17.54 -4.83 -9.05
CA ALA A 197 -17.77 -5.93 -8.12
C ALA A 197 -17.88 -7.26 -8.86
N LYS A 198 -16.89 -8.15 -8.69
CA LYS A 198 -17.11 -9.62 -8.63
C LYS A 198 -15.92 -10.36 -8.01
N ALA A 199 -16.23 -10.98 -6.87
CA ALA A 199 -15.58 -12.11 -6.21
C ALA A 199 -14.04 -12.17 -6.11
N GLY A 200 -13.56 -12.09 -4.85
CA GLY A 200 -12.55 -13.06 -4.41
C GLY A 200 -11.20 -12.54 -3.90
N ILE A 201 -11.09 -11.34 -3.33
CA ILE A 201 -9.92 -10.97 -2.53
C ILE A 201 -10.37 -10.33 -1.20
N CYS A 202 -9.64 -10.68 -0.15
CA CYS A 202 -9.96 -10.56 1.27
C CYS A 202 -10.42 -9.16 1.71
N ALA A 203 -11.54 -9.09 2.44
CA ALA A 203 -12.11 -7.87 3.03
C ALA A 203 -11.20 -7.16 4.07
N SER A 204 -10.00 -7.70 4.36
CA SER A 204 -8.98 -7.05 5.18
C SER A 204 -8.04 -6.12 4.41
N CYS A 205 -7.98 -6.21 3.06
CA CYS A 205 -7.09 -5.44 2.19
C CYS A 205 -7.48 -3.94 2.02
N ALA A 206 -8.55 -3.53 2.71
CA ALA A 206 -9.30 -2.29 2.51
C ALA A 206 -8.89 -1.11 3.41
N ARG A 207 -8.16 -1.39 4.49
CA ARG A 207 -7.99 -0.43 5.60
C ARG A 207 -6.54 0.00 5.67
N MET A 208 -6.32 1.26 5.29
CA MET A 208 -5.08 2.04 5.44
C MET A 208 -4.04 1.80 4.34
N GLY A 209 -3.54 2.91 3.78
CA GLY A 209 -2.53 2.96 2.73
C GLY A 209 -1.17 2.43 3.18
N ILE A 210 -1.11 1.11 3.35
CA ILE A 210 0.10 0.34 3.62
C ILE A 210 0.36 -0.46 2.34
N MET A 211 1.63 -0.52 1.90
CA MET A 211 2.03 -1.50 0.89
C MET A 211 1.73 -2.89 1.45
N HIS A 212 0.67 -3.53 0.97
CA HIS A 212 0.28 -4.84 1.46
C HIS A 212 1.00 -5.90 0.64
N PHE A 213 1.76 -6.74 1.34
CA PHE A 213 2.45 -7.88 0.77
C PHE A 213 1.55 -9.11 0.85
N ALA A 214 1.12 -9.62 -0.30
CA ALA A 214 0.49 -10.93 -0.34
C ALA A 214 1.58 -12.02 -0.22
N VAL A 215 1.54 -12.78 0.88
CA VAL A 215 2.39 -13.97 1.07
C VAL A 215 1.52 -15.21 0.93
N LYS A 216 1.56 -15.86 -0.25
CA LYS A 216 1.57 -17.34 -0.46
C LYS A 216 1.21 -17.72 -1.89
N GLY A 217 2.09 -18.54 -2.49
CA GLY A 217 1.80 -19.34 -3.68
C GLY A 217 2.59 -18.89 -4.91
N SER A 218 3.29 -19.84 -5.54
CA SER A 218 3.98 -19.70 -6.83
C SER A 218 3.27 -18.71 -7.75
N LEU A 219 3.89 -17.54 -7.98
CA LEU A 219 3.42 -16.48 -8.89
C LEU A 219 3.39 -16.92 -10.38
N ARG A 220 3.70 -18.19 -10.67
CA ARG A 220 3.48 -18.80 -11.98
C ARG A 220 2.03 -19.28 -12.14
N ALA A 221 1.09 -18.36 -12.36
CA ALA A 221 -0.18 -18.70 -13.00
C ALA A 221 -0.80 -17.46 -13.65
N GLY A 222 -0.93 -17.48 -14.99
CA GLY A 222 -1.91 -16.66 -15.70
C GLY A 222 -1.38 -15.71 -16.77
N ILE A 223 -0.53 -16.16 -17.69
CA ILE A 223 -0.53 -15.58 -19.05
C ILE A 223 -1.31 -16.57 -19.92
N GLY A 224 -2.57 -16.23 -20.18
CA GLY A 224 -3.46 -16.86 -21.15
C GLY A 224 -4.22 -15.78 -21.88
#